data_AF-A0A432Q8R8-F1
#
_entry.id   AF-A0A432Q8R8-F1
#
_cell.length_a   1.000
_cell.length_b   1.000
_cell.length_c   1.000
_cell.angle_alpha   90.00
_cell.angle_beta   90.00
_cell.angle_gamma   90.00
#
_symmetry.space_group_name_H-M   'P 1'
#
loop_
_entity.id
_entity.type
_entity.pdbx_description
1 polymer ?
#
loop_
_entity_poly.entity_id
_entity_poly.type
_entity_poly.pdbx_seq_one_letter_code
_entity_poly.pdbx_strand_id
1 'polypeptide(L)'
;MNSRLIRTMFPFLFWFKGYTTSSLKDDLLAGITVALVLIPQSMAYAQLAGLPAYYGLYASFLPPMVAALFGSSRRLATGPVAVVSMMTAATLEPLAVSGGEAYIAYAILLAFCVGVFQFLLGVLRLGVIVNLLSHPVVTGFINAAALIIASSQLPKFFGVHIDKAEHYYETIRRVGEAACHFTHWPTFFMGVLALVIMAGCKRKHPGLPCVLFAV
;
A
#
# COMPACT_ATOMS: atom_id res chain seq x y z
N MET A 1 10.96 33.24 16.64
CA MET A 1 10.69 32.35 15.48
C MET A 1 9.36 32.74 14.85
N ASN A 2 9.31 32.99 13.54
CA ASN A 2 8.15 33.58 12.88
C ASN A 2 6.89 32.69 13.03
N SER A 3 5.73 33.24 13.44
CA SER A 3 4.51 32.46 13.74
C SER A 3 4.05 31.54 12.59
N ARG A 4 4.34 31.94 11.33
CA ARG A 4 4.09 31.10 10.15
C ARG A 4 4.99 29.86 10.08
N LEU A 5 6.27 29.98 10.46
CA LEU A 5 7.23 28.87 10.40
C LEU A 5 6.86 27.75 11.38
N ILE A 6 6.41 28.12 12.58
CA ILE A 6 5.96 27.17 13.61
C ILE A 6 4.72 26.41 13.12
N ARG A 7 3.77 27.08 12.46
CA ARG A 7 2.58 26.44 11.87
C ARG A 7 2.93 25.45 10.76
N THR A 8 3.96 25.71 9.98
CA THR A 8 4.37 24.84 8.88
C THR A 8 5.20 23.65 9.38
N MET A 9 6.08 23.84 10.37
CA MET A 9 6.95 22.77 10.87
C MET A 9 6.31 21.88 11.93
N PHE A 10 5.43 22.45 12.75
CA PHE A 10 4.74 21.75 13.83
C PHE A 10 3.22 21.93 13.68
N PRO A 11 2.64 21.42 12.58
CA PRO A 11 1.22 21.62 12.32
C PRO A 11 0.39 21.05 13.47
N PHE A 12 0.74 19.88 14.04
CA PHE A 12 0.05 19.18 15.13
C PHE A 12 -0.35 20.08 16.33
N LEU A 13 0.42 21.13 16.63
CA LEU A 13 0.11 22.06 17.72
C LEU A 13 -1.20 22.84 17.50
N PHE A 14 -1.61 23.01 16.24
CA PHE A 14 -2.82 23.73 15.87
C PHE A 14 -4.02 22.82 15.65
N TRP A 15 -3.86 21.51 15.85
CA TRP A 15 -4.90 20.54 15.52
C TRP A 15 -6.07 20.59 16.50
N PHE A 16 -5.82 20.99 17.74
CA PHE A 16 -6.87 21.04 18.74
C PHE A 16 -7.66 22.36 18.69
N LYS A 17 -7.26 23.33 17.85
CA LYS A 17 -7.94 24.62 17.76
C LYS A 17 -9.33 24.45 17.12
N GLY A 18 -10.38 24.70 17.91
CA GLY A 18 -11.77 24.52 17.47
C GLY A 18 -12.21 23.06 17.40
N TYR A 19 -11.47 22.15 18.03
CA TYR A 19 -11.82 20.73 18.07
C TYR A 19 -12.96 20.48 19.07
N THR A 20 -14.02 19.83 18.62
CA THR A 20 -15.22 19.57 19.43
C THR A 20 -15.29 18.10 19.84
N THR A 21 -16.07 17.80 20.88
CA THR A 21 -16.35 16.41 21.29
C THR A 21 -17.09 15.62 20.22
N SER A 22 -17.88 16.28 19.35
CA SER A 22 -18.49 15.63 18.18
C SER A 22 -17.42 15.17 17.19
N SER A 23 -16.46 16.05 16.88
CA SER A 23 -15.34 15.72 15.99
C SER A 23 -14.48 14.57 16.50
N LEU A 24 -14.29 14.46 17.81
CA LEU A 24 -13.60 13.31 18.41
C LEU A 24 -14.33 11.99 18.13
N LYS A 25 -15.65 11.96 18.26
CA LYS A 25 -16.45 10.76 17.99
C LYS A 25 -16.37 10.36 16.51
N ASP A 26 -16.46 11.34 15.62
CA ASP A 26 -16.37 11.12 14.18
C ASP A 26 -14.97 10.63 13.77
N ASP A 27 -13.91 11.26 14.29
CA ASP A 27 -12.52 10.87 14.02
C ASP A 27 -12.20 9.49 14.60
N LEU A 28 -12.75 9.14 15.77
CA LEU A 28 -12.56 7.81 16.38
C LEU A 28 -13.21 6.72 15.53
N LEU A 29 -14.46 6.92 15.08
CA LEU A 29 -15.15 5.98 14.20
C LEU A 29 -14.43 5.84 12.86
N ALA A 30 -13.99 6.96 12.26
CA ALA A 30 -13.22 6.95 11.03
C ALA A 30 -11.87 6.23 11.23
N GLY A 31 -11.16 6.51 12.31
CA GLY A 31 -9.88 5.90 12.65
C GLY A 31 -9.98 4.39 12.83
N ILE A 32 -10.98 3.89 13.55
CA ILE A 32 -11.25 2.46 13.71
C ILE A 32 -11.55 1.83 12.35
N THR A 33 -12.39 2.46 11.54
CA THR A 33 -12.76 1.95 10.21
C THR A 33 -11.53 1.85 9.29
N VAL A 34 -10.71 2.89 9.26
CA VAL A 34 -9.46 2.91 8.46
C VAL A 34 -8.48 1.88 8.98
N ALA A 35 -8.28 1.77 10.30
CA ALA A 35 -7.37 0.79 10.90
C ALA A 35 -7.77 -0.65 10.55
N LEU A 36 -9.07 -0.97 10.63
CA LEU A 36 -9.57 -2.29 10.29
C LEU A 36 -9.31 -2.63 8.81
N VAL A 37 -9.53 -1.70 7.88
CA VAL A 37 -9.19 -1.93 6.45
C VAL A 37 -7.68 -2.05 6.23
N LEU A 38 -6.89 -1.28 6.97
CA LEU A 38 -5.45 -1.20 6.81
C LEU A 38 -4.73 -2.50 7.23
N ILE A 39 -5.27 -3.25 8.20
CA ILE A 39 -4.67 -4.51 8.67
C ILE A 39 -4.50 -5.54 7.53
N PRO A 40 -5.56 -6.07 6.89
CA PRO A 40 -5.41 -7.04 5.81
C PRO A 40 -4.72 -6.45 4.58
N GLN A 41 -5.01 -5.18 4.27
CA GLN A 41 -4.40 -4.49 3.14
C GLN A 41 -2.88 -4.40 3.26
N SER A 42 -2.37 -4.04 4.44
CA SER A 42 -0.93 -3.90 4.68
C SER A 42 -0.19 -5.23 4.66
N MET A 43 -0.81 -6.29 5.16
CA MET A 43 -0.27 -7.66 5.10
C MET A 43 -0.12 -8.13 3.65
N ALA A 44 -1.14 -7.88 2.81
CA ALA A 44 -1.07 -8.18 1.39
C ALA A 44 0.03 -7.36 0.70
N TYR A 45 0.18 -6.08 1.04
CA TYR A 45 1.22 -5.20 0.48
C TYR A 45 2.63 -5.58 0.92
N ALA A 46 2.82 -6.11 2.13
CA ALA A 46 4.12 -6.64 2.55
C ALA A 46 4.52 -7.87 1.72
N GLN A 47 3.56 -8.78 1.45
CA GLN A 47 3.80 -9.91 0.58
C GLN A 47 4.11 -9.48 -0.86
N LEU A 48 3.47 -8.42 -1.37
CA LEU A 48 3.83 -7.85 -2.67
C LEU A 48 5.24 -7.28 -2.70
N ALA A 49 5.75 -6.80 -1.56
CA ALA A 49 7.12 -6.33 -1.40
C ALA A 49 8.13 -7.48 -1.18
N GLY A 50 7.68 -8.74 -1.21
CA GLY A 50 8.53 -9.89 -0.93
C GLY A 50 8.95 -10.02 0.54
N LEU A 51 8.18 -9.42 1.46
CA LEU A 51 8.41 -9.49 2.90
C LEU A 51 7.36 -10.38 3.59
N PRO A 52 7.67 -10.94 4.77
CA PRO A 52 6.68 -11.60 5.60
C PRO A 52 5.50 -10.66 5.92
N ALA A 53 4.27 -11.21 5.94
CA ALA A 53 3.05 -10.42 6.05
C ALA A 53 3.00 -9.47 7.27
N TYR A 54 3.59 -9.89 8.40
CA TYR A 54 3.60 -9.08 9.63
C TYR A 54 4.42 -7.79 9.51
N TYR A 55 5.35 -7.68 8.55
CA TYR A 55 6.03 -6.40 8.26
C TYR A 55 5.06 -5.32 7.76
N GLY A 56 3.93 -5.71 7.17
CA GLY A 56 2.86 -4.79 6.79
C GLY A 56 2.26 -4.07 8.00
N LEU A 57 2.13 -4.78 9.12
CA LEU A 57 1.64 -4.23 10.37
C LEU A 57 2.63 -3.21 10.95
N TYR A 58 3.93 -3.50 10.90
CA TYR A 58 4.96 -2.54 11.30
C TYR A 58 4.93 -1.28 10.43
N ALA A 59 4.80 -1.43 9.12
CA ALA A 59 4.72 -0.32 8.17
C ALA A 59 3.44 0.50 8.29
N SER A 60 2.38 -0.06 8.87
CA SER A 60 1.05 0.58 9.03
C SER A 60 0.82 1.19 10.40
N PHE A 61 1.75 0.97 11.34
CA PHE A 61 1.62 1.45 12.71
C PHE A 61 2.50 2.68 12.96
N LEU A 62 3.82 2.50 13.03
CA LEU A 62 4.73 3.59 13.40
C LEU A 62 4.80 4.71 12.35
N PRO A 63 5.01 4.41 11.04
CA PRO A 63 5.17 5.48 10.05
C PRO A 63 3.92 6.38 9.93
N PRO A 64 2.68 5.86 9.86
CA PRO A 64 1.49 6.71 9.84
C PRO A 64 1.30 7.53 11.11
N MET A 65 1.64 6.98 12.28
CA MET A 65 1.55 7.70 13.55
C MET A 65 2.50 8.91 13.57
N VAL A 66 3.73 8.74 13.09
CA VAL A 66 4.69 9.84 12.97
C VAL A 66 4.25 10.83 11.87
N ALA A 67 3.82 10.32 10.70
CA ALA A 67 3.40 11.15 9.58
C ALA A 67 2.17 12.01 9.91
N ALA A 68 1.23 11.52 10.72
CA ALA A 68 0.05 12.26 11.16
C ALA A 68 0.41 13.55 11.93
N LEU A 69 1.56 13.60 12.62
CA LEU A 69 2.01 14.79 13.34
C LEU A 69 2.49 15.90 12.39
N PHE A 70 3.09 15.52 11.26
CA PHE A 70 3.70 16.46 10.31
C PHE A 70 2.87 16.66 9.04
N GLY A 71 1.70 16.01 8.95
CA GLY A 71 0.79 16.11 7.82
C GLY A 71 0.29 17.53 7.59
N SER A 72 0.14 17.90 6.31
CA SER A 72 -0.43 19.19 5.90
C SER A 72 -1.95 19.25 6.05
N SER A 73 -2.62 18.11 6.23
CA SER A 73 -4.08 17.98 6.32
C SER A 73 -4.51 17.01 7.40
N ARG A 74 -5.62 17.34 8.08
CA ARG A 74 -6.19 16.52 9.15
C ARG A 74 -6.77 15.18 8.75
N ARG A 75 -7.09 15.06 7.46
CA ARG A 75 -7.77 13.89 6.90
C ARG A 75 -6.81 13.03 6.09
N LEU A 76 -5.53 13.39 6.06
CA LEU A 76 -4.53 12.64 5.30
C LEU A 76 -4.20 11.35 6.04
N ALA A 77 -4.62 10.22 5.48
CA ALA A 77 -4.16 8.90 5.89
C ALA A 77 -2.94 8.52 5.05
N THR A 78 -1.87 8.11 5.71
CA THR A 78 -0.66 7.55 5.07
C THR A 78 -0.52 6.10 5.46
N GLY A 79 0.09 5.28 4.60
CA GLY A 79 0.32 3.88 4.87
C GLY A 79 1.04 3.21 3.70
N PRO A 80 1.30 1.90 3.79
CA PRO A 80 1.85 1.15 2.67
C PRO A 80 0.91 1.19 1.46
N VAL A 81 1.48 1.18 0.26
CA VAL A 81 0.76 1.24 -1.01
C VAL A 81 1.29 0.16 -1.94
N ALA A 82 0.38 -0.55 -2.63
CA ALA A 82 0.71 -1.66 -3.52
C ALA A 82 1.84 -1.36 -4.53
N VAL A 83 1.81 -0.18 -5.14
CA VAL A 83 2.79 0.22 -6.16
C VAL A 83 4.19 0.33 -5.56
N VAL A 84 4.33 0.99 -4.42
CA VAL A 84 5.61 1.12 -3.72
C VAL A 84 6.12 -0.25 -3.29
N SER A 85 5.23 -1.13 -2.80
CA SER A 85 5.59 -2.51 -2.48
C SER A 85 6.17 -3.26 -3.67
N MET A 86 5.53 -3.21 -4.84
CA MET A 86 6.06 -3.86 -6.04
C MET A 86 7.39 -3.26 -6.51
N MET A 87 7.56 -1.94 -6.38
CA MET A 87 8.83 -1.28 -6.70
C MET A 87 9.95 -1.70 -5.74
N THR A 88 9.64 -1.85 -4.45
CA THR A 88 10.56 -2.42 -3.46
C THR A 88 10.98 -3.83 -3.86
N ALA A 89 10.02 -4.69 -4.22
CA ALA A 89 10.32 -6.05 -4.68
C ALA A 89 11.21 -6.05 -5.93
N ALA A 90 10.86 -5.28 -6.97
CA ALA A 90 11.65 -5.18 -8.19
C ALA A 90 13.09 -4.66 -7.95
N THR A 91 13.28 -3.82 -6.93
CA THR A 91 14.61 -3.28 -6.57
C THR A 91 15.46 -4.32 -5.83
N LEU A 92 14.84 -5.14 -4.98
CA LEU A 92 15.55 -6.04 -4.06
C LEU A 92 15.70 -7.47 -4.59
N GLU A 93 14.79 -7.93 -5.45
CA GLU A 93 14.81 -9.27 -6.04
C GLU A 93 16.15 -9.65 -6.71
N PRO A 94 16.84 -8.74 -7.43
CA PRO A 94 18.15 -9.06 -8.00
C PRO A 94 19.28 -9.18 -6.96
N LEU A 95 19.07 -8.69 -5.73
CA LEU A 95 20.10 -8.55 -4.71
C LEU A 95 20.03 -9.63 -3.62
N ALA A 96 18.83 -10.14 -3.32
CA ALA A 96 18.61 -11.14 -2.29
C ALA A 96 17.34 -11.96 -2.56
N VAL A 97 17.28 -13.16 -1.96
CA VAL A 97 16.10 -14.01 -2.01
C VAL A 97 15.00 -13.45 -1.10
N SER A 98 13.81 -13.24 -1.66
CA SER A 98 12.62 -12.75 -0.93
C SER A 98 12.35 -13.55 0.35
N GLY A 99 12.01 -12.85 1.44
CA GLY A 99 11.73 -13.45 2.75
C GLY A 99 12.97 -13.83 3.56
N GLY A 100 14.17 -13.85 2.98
CA GLY A 100 15.41 -14.11 3.70
C GLY A 100 15.86 -12.94 4.59
N GLU A 101 16.72 -13.21 5.57
CA GLU A 101 17.22 -12.20 6.52
C GLU A 101 17.93 -11.03 5.80
N ALA A 102 18.76 -11.33 4.80
CA ALA A 102 19.44 -10.30 3.99
C ALA A 102 18.45 -9.43 3.22
N TYR A 103 17.38 -10.02 2.67
CA TYR A 103 16.35 -9.28 1.93
C TYR A 103 15.61 -8.30 2.84
N ILE A 104 15.26 -8.74 4.05
CA ILE A 104 14.64 -7.90 5.07
C ILE A 104 15.58 -6.74 5.45
N ALA A 105 16.86 -7.01 5.67
CA ALA A 105 17.85 -5.97 5.98
C ALA A 105 17.97 -4.94 4.84
N TYR A 106 17.99 -5.39 3.58
CA TYR A 106 18.01 -4.50 2.43
C TYR A 106 16.72 -3.69 2.27
N ALA A 107 15.56 -4.27 2.59
CA ALA A 107 14.30 -3.52 2.58
C ALA A 107 14.28 -2.41 3.64
N ILE A 108 14.79 -2.68 4.84
CA ILE A 108 14.93 -1.68 5.91
C ILE A 108 15.90 -0.57 5.48
N LEU A 109 17.06 -0.94 4.92
CA LEU A 109 18.05 0.01 4.41
C LEU A 109 17.47 0.87 3.28
N LEU A 110 16.77 0.26 2.33
CA LEU A 110 16.11 0.97 1.23
C LEU A 110 15.07 1.96 1.77
N ALA A 111 14.24 1.55 2.72
CA ALA A 111 13.26 2.42 3.36
C ALA A 111 13.94 3.62 4.05
N PHE A 112 15.06 3.38 4.75
CA PHE A 112 15.87 4.44 5.37
C PHE A 112 16.44 5.40 4.32
N CYS A 113 17.07 4.90 3.26
CA CYS A 113 17.61 5.72 2.18
C CYS A 113 16.52 6.57 1.51
N VAL A 114 15.37 5.96 1.18
CA VAL A 114 14.22 6.68 0.61
C VAL A 114 13.73 7.76 1.57
N GLY A 115 13.65 7.47 2.87
CA GLY A 115 13.29 8.46 3.88
C GLY A 115 14.25 9.65 3.95
N VAL A 116 15.57 9.39 3.92
CA VAL A 116 16.60 10.44 3.86
C VAL A 116 16.46 11.26 2.58
N PHE A 117 16.28 10.63 1.42
CA PHE A 117 16.07 11.34 0.16
C PHE A 117 14.80 12.21 0.19
N GLN A 118 13.66 11.68 0.66
CA GLN A 118 12.43 12.45 0.79
C GLN A 118 12.58 13.63 1.76
N PHE A 119 13.28 13.42 2.88
CA PHE A 119 13.59 14.49 3.83
C PHE A 119 14.44 15.59 3.18
N LEU A 120 15.51 15.23 2.46
CA LEU A 120 16.36 16.19 1.74
C LEU A 120 15.57 16.97 0.68
N LEU A 121 14.74 16.29 -0.12
CA LEU A 121 13.86 16.96 -1.09
C LEU A 121 12.90 17.95 -0.40
N GLY A 122 12.37 17.59 0.78
CA GLY A 122 11.54 18.45 1.60
C GLY A 122 12.30 19.69 2.11
N VAL A 123 13.52 19.52 2.62
CA VAL A 123 14.38 20.62 3.10
C VAL A 123 14.73 21.57 1.95
N LEU A 124 15.07 21.03 0.78
CA LEU A 124 15.36 21.80 -0.43
C LEU A 124 14.11 22.39 -1.09
N ARG A 125 12.91 22.13 -0.55
CA ARG A 125 11.61 22.57 -1.08
C ARG A 125 11.37 22.15 -2.53
N LEU A 126 11.89 21.00 -2.92
CA LEU A 126 11.78 20.45 -4.28
C LEU A 126 10.42 19.80 -4.57
N GLY A 127 9.45 19.93 -3.65
CA GLY A 127 8.07 19.50 -3.88
C GLY A 127 7.41 20.18 -5.09
N VAL A 128 7.90 21.35 -5.52
CA VAL A 128 7.44 22.03 -6.74
C VAL A 128 7.66 21.18 -8.00
N ILE A 129 8.67 20.31 -8.01
CA ILE A 129 8.95 19.40 -9.14
C ILE A 129 7.79 18.44 -9.37
N VAL A 130 7.08 18.04 -8.31
CA VAL A 130 5.90 17.16 -8.43
C VAL A 130 4.79 17.82 -9.25
N ASN A 131 4.69 19.15 -9.25
CA ASN A 131 3.71 19.89 -10.05
C ASN A 131 4.05 19.90 -11.56
N LEU A 132 5.25 19.47 -11.95
CA LEU A 132 5.66 19.34 -13.35
C LEU A 132 5.16 18.03 -13.99
N LEU A 133 4.67 17.09 -13.17
CA LEU A 133 4.08 15.84 -13.68
C LEU A 133 2.72 16.13 -14.29
N SER A 134 2.61 15.89 -15.60
CA SER A 134 1.36 16.11 -16.32
C SER A 134 0.29 15.09 -15.90
N HIS A 135 -0.98 15.52 -15.90
CA HIS A 135 -2.10 14.65 -15.60
C HIS A 135 -2.14 13.35 -16.45
N PRO A 136 -1.83 13.38 -17.77
CA PRO A 136 -1.75 12.17 -18.57
C PRO A 136 -0.69 11.17 -18.10
N VAL A 137 0.48 11.63 -17.65
CA VAL A 137 1.55 10.75 -17.15
C VAL A 137 1.12 10.04 -15.88
N VAL A 138 0.54 10.78 -14.93
CA VAL A 138 0.04 10.22 -13.67
C VAL A 138 -1.08 9.20 -13.94
N THR A 139 -2.02 9.53 -14.84
CA THR A 139 -3.12 8.63 -15.21
C THR A 139 -2.60 7.36 -15.88
N GLY A 140 -1.66 7.49 -16.82
CA GLY A 140 -1.03 6.34 -17.49
C GLY A 140 -0.30 5.43 -16.50
N PHE A 141 0.46 6.01 -15.58
CA PHE A 141 1.16 5.26 -14.52
C PHE A 141 0.20 4.51 -13.61
N ILE A 142 -0.87 5.16 -13.12
CA ILE A 142 -1.87 4.53 -12.25
C ILE A 142 -2.59 3.38 -12.97
N ASN A 143 -2.96 3.56 -14.24
CA ASN A 143 -3.63 2.50 -15.02
C ASN A 143 -2.71 1.30 -15.25
N ALA A 144 -1.44 1.54 -15.61
CA ALA A 144 -0.45 0.48 -15.76
C ALA A 144 -0.22 -0.26 -14.44
N ALA A 145 -0.06 0.47 -13.34
CA ALA A 145 0.10 -0.10 -12.02
C ALA A 145 -1.12 -0.95 -11.61
N ALA A 146 -2.35 -0.49 -11.88
CA ALA A 146 -3.57 -1.25 -11.62
C ALA A 146 -3.60 -2.58 -12.39
N LEU A 147 -3.21 -2.57 -13.68
CA LEU A 147 -3.12 -3.79 -14.50
C LEU A 147 -2.08 -4.77 -13.95
N ILE A 148 -0.91 -4.27 -13.55
CA ILE A 148 0.17 -5.10 -12.98
C ILE A 148 -0.26 -5.66 -11.62
N ILE A 149 -0.86 -4.86 -10.74
CA ILE A 149 -1.35 -5.34 -9.45
C ILE A 149 -2.38 -6.45 -9.66
N ALA A 150 -3.39 -6.21 -10.50
CA ALA A 150 -4.44 -7.19 -10.77
C ALA A 150 -3.88 -8.49 -11.34
N SER A 151 -3.01 -8.40 -12.35
CA SER A 151 -2.45 -9.59 -12.98
C SER A 151 -1.39 -10.30 -12.11
N SER A 152 -0.70 -9.60 -11.20
CA SER A 152 0.19 -10.22 -10.20
C SER A 152 -0.52 -11.09 -9.17
N GLN A 153 -1.85 -10.95 -9.01
CA GLN A 153 -2.62 -11.81 -8.12
C GLN A 153 -3.08 -13.12 -8.78
N LEU A 154 -2.99 -13.25 -10.11
CA LEU A 154 -3.47 -14.43 -10.83
C LEU A 154 -2.81 -15.75 -10.38
N PRO A 155 -1.47 -15.84 -10.15
CA PRO A 155 -0.87 -17.07 -9.65
C PRO A 155 -1.48 -17.53 -8.32
N LYS A 156 -1.68 -16.59 -7.38
CA LYS A 156 -2.30 -16.85 -6.08
C LYS A 156 -3.77 -17.24 -6.22
N PHE A 157 -4.49 -16.62 -7.15
CA PHE A 157 -5.90 -16.89 -7.40
C PHE A 157 -6.15 -18.31 -7.95
N PHE A 158 -5.30 -18.76 -8.87
CA PHE A 158 -5.36 -20.13 -9.42
C PHE A 158 -4.62 -21.15 -8.55
N GLY A 159 -3.88 -20.72 -7.53
CA GLY A 159 -3.09 -21.58 -6.65
C GLY A 159 -1.87 -22.22 -7.34
N VAL A 160 -1.30 -21.55 -8.34
CA VAL A 160 -0.15 -22.02 -9.12
C VAL A 160 1.12 -21.26 -8.73
N HIS A 161 2.26 -21.96 -8.70
CA HIS A 161 3.58 -21.37 -8.45
C HIS A 161 4.35 -21.27 -9.75
N ILE A 162 4.81 -20.07 -10.08
CA ILE A 162 5.51 -19.78 -11.34
C ILE A 162 6.69 -18.89 -11.05
N ASP A 163 7.84 -19.26 -11.60
CA ASP A 163 9.03 -18.43 -11.60
C ASP A 163 8.85 -17.23 -12.52
N LYS A 164 9.22 -16.05 -12.01
CA LYS A 164 9.21 -14.82 -12.78
C LYS A 164 10.11 -14.97 -14.00
N ALA A 165 9.61 -14.53 -15.15
CA ALA A 165 10.39 -14.43 -16.37
C ALA A 165 11.08 -13.06 -16.46
N GLU A 166 12.02 -12.93 -17.42
CA GLU A 166 12.71 -11.67 -17.69
C GLU A 166 11.73 -10.55 -18.09
N HIS A 167 10.67 -10.93 -18.81
CA HIS A 167 9.60 -10.02 -19.17
C HIS A 167 8.27 -10.35 -18.49
N TYR A 168 7.55 -9.31 -18.07
CA TYR A 168 6.28 -9.48 -17.37
C TYR A 168 5.22 -10.23 -18.20
N TYR A 169 5.15 -9.96 -19.51
CA TYR A 169 4.20 -10.61 -20.40
C TYR A 169 4.42 -12.13 -20.48
N GLU A 170 5.68 -12.59 -20.42
CA GLU A 170 6.01 -14.01 -20.39
C GLU A 170 5.57 -14.66 -19.09
N THR A 171 5.71 -13.95 -17.96
CA THR A 171 5.20 -14.41 -16.67
C THR A 171 3.69 -14.63 -16.75
N ILE A 172 2.94 -13.70 -17.34
CA ILE A 172 1.48 -13.86 -17.52
C ILE A 172 1.14 -15.01 -18.47
N ARG A 173 1.91 -15.23 -19.54
CA ARG A 173 1.71 -16.37 -20.44
C ARG A 173 1.88 -17.70 -19.69
N ARG A 174 2.96 -17.83 -18.89
CA ARG A 174 3.20 -19.00 -18.03
C ARG A 174 2.07 -19.20 -17.02
N VAL A 175 1.50 -18.13 -16.47
CA VAL A 175 0.32 -18.19 -15.59
C VAL A 175 -0.90 -18.76 -16.32
N GLY A 176 -1.16 -18.31 -17.54
CA GLY A 176 -2.24 -18.86 -18.36
C GLY A 176 -2.05 -20.36 -18.63
N GLU A 177 -0.85 -20.76 -19.05
CA GLU A 177 -0.50 -22.17 -19.30
C GLU A 177 -0.65 -23.03 -18.04
N ALA A 178 -0.12 -22.58 -16.89
CA ALA A 178 -0.22 -23.31 -15.63
C ALA A 178 -1.66 -23.37 -15.10
N ALA A 179 -2.44 -22.30 -15.25
CA ALA A 179 -3.84 -22.29 -14.82
C ALA A 179 -4.67 -23.33 -15.59
N CYS A 180 -4.40 -23.54 -16.88
CA CYS A 180 -5.12 -24.56 -17.66
C CYS A 180 -4.88 -26.00 -17.15
N HIS A 181 -3.70 -26.29 -16.62
CA HIS A 181 -3.30 -27.67 -16.27
C HIS A 181 -3.25 -27.95 -14.77
N PHE A 182 -2.97 -26.94 -13.94
CA PHE A 182 -2.60 -27.10 -12.53
C PHE A 182 -3.40 -26.21 -11.58
N THR A 183 -4.57 -25.71 -12.00
CA THR A 183 -5.43 -24.91 -11.11
C THR A 183 -5.80 -25.70 -9.85
N HIS A 184 -5.51 -25.11 -8.70
CA HIS A 184 -5.96 -25.63 -7.41
C HIS A 184 -7.40 -25.17 -7.15
N TRP A 185 -8.36 -26.01 -7.55
CA TRP A 185 -9.80 -25.71 -7.49
C TRP A 185 -10.31 -25.15 -6.15
N PRO A 186 -9.89 -25.67 -4.97
CA PRO A 186 -10.32 -25.07 -3.70
C PRO A 186 -9.91 -23.61 -3.55
N THR A 187 -8.67 -23.26 -3.92
CA THR A 187 -8.16 -21.88 -3.86
C THR A 187 -8.92 -20.99 -4.83
N PHE A 188 -9.18 -21.48 -6.04
CA PHE A 188 -9.97 -20.76 -7.04
C PHE A 188 -11.37 -20.42 -6.51
N PHE A 189 -12.10 -21.41 -5.98
CA PHE A 189 -13.45 -21.17 -5.44
C PHE A 189 -13.44 -20.26 -4.21
N MET A 190 -12.43 -20.35 -3.35
CA MET A 190 -12.24 -19.40 -2.24
C MET A 190 -12.04 -17.97 -2.77
N GLY A 191 -11.21 -17.80 -3.80
CA GLY A 191 -10.99 -16.50 -4.44
C GLY A 191 -12.27 -15.93 -5.07
N VAL A 192 -13.02 -16.76 -5.80
CA VAL A 192 -14.32 -16.37 -6.38
C VAL A 192 -15.31 -15.99 -5.28
N LEU A 193 -15.40 -16.78 -4.21
CA LEU A 193 -16.28 -16.49 -3.07
C LEU A 193 -15.91 -15.15 -2.41
N ALA A 194 -14.63 -14.90 -2.16
CA ALA A 194 -14.15 -13.64 -1.61
C ALA A 194 -14.53 -12.45 -2.50
N LEU A 195 -14.38 -12.56 -3.82
CA LEU A 195 -14.81 -11.53 -4.78
C LEU A 195 -16.32 -11.30 -4.72
N VAL A 196 -17.12 -12.37 -4.66
CA VAL A 196 -18.59 -12.28 -4.55
C VAL A 196 -19.01 -11.61 -3.25
N ILE A 197 -18.37 -11.94 -2.12
CA ILE A 197 -18.63 -11.30 -0.81
C ILE A 197 -18.30 -9.82 -0.90
N MET A 198 -17.12 -9.45 -1.40
CA MET A 198 -16.72 -8.04 -1.53
C MET A 198 -17.66 -7.24 -2.44
N ALA A 199 -17.99 -7.78 -3.62
CA ALA A 199 -18.87 -7.11 -4.58
C ALA A 199 -20.32 -7.01 -4.06
N GLY A 200 -20.83 -8.08 -3.45
CA GLY A 200 -22.17 -8.14 -2.86
C GLY A 200 -22.32 -7.19 -1.67
N CYS A 201 -21.34 -7.17 -0.76
CA CYS A 201 -21.30 -6.24 0.37
C CYS A 201 -21.25 -4.79 -0.12
N LYS A 202 -20.37 -4.48 -1.08
CA LYS A 202 -20.23 -3.11 -1.60
C LYS A 202 -21.52 -2.60 -2.24
N ARG A 203 -22.31 -3.48 -2.85
CA ARG A 203 -23.59 -3.13 -3.47
C ARG A 203 -24.71 -2.91 -2.45
N LYS A 204 -24.75 -3.69 -1.36
CA LYS A 204 -25.82 -3.60 -0.34
C LYS A 204 -25.50 -2.58 0.77
N HIS A 205 -24.25 -2.48 1.19
CA HIS A 205 -23.80 -1.65 2.31
C HIS A 205 -22.49 -0.92 1.99
N PRO A 206 -22.53 0.13 1.15
CA PRO A 206 -21.33 0.84 0.69
C PRO A 206 -20.54 1.55 1.80
N GLY A 207 -21.16 1.76 2.98
CA GLY A 207 -20.50 2.37 4.15
C GLY A 207 -19.69 1.39 5.00
N LEU A 208 -19.74 0.09 4.72
CA LEU A 208 -19.02 -0.91 5.49
C LEU A 208 -17.67 -1.28 4.85
N PRO A 209 -16.64 -1.60 5.65
CA PRO A 209 -15.36 -2.10 5.17
C PRO A 209 -15.48 -3.53 4.61
N CYS A 210 -16.03 -3.67 3.40
CA CYS A 210 -16.36 -4.96 2.79
C CYS A 210 -15.20 -5.94 2.62
N VAL A 211 -13.96 -5.43 2.59
CA VAL A 211 -12.73 -6.26 2.53
C VAL A 211 -12.61 -7.15 3.78
N LEU A 212 -13.02 -6.66 4.96
CA LEU A 212 -12.95 -7.44 6.21
C LEU A 212 -13.88 -8.64 6.25
N PHE A 213 -14.98 -8.62 5.50
CA PHE A 213 -15.91 -9.75 5.46
C PHE A 213 -15.41 -10.88 4.57
N ALA A 214 -14.45 -10.60 3.69
CA ALA A 214 -13.93 -11.54 2.72
C ALA A 214 -12.61 -12.19 3.14
N VAL A 215 -11.96 -11.66 4.18
CA VAL A 215 -10.68 -12.13 4.75
C VAL A 215 -10.96 -12.82 6.08
#